data_AF-A0A5R2MV16-F1
#
_entry.id   AF-A0A5R2MV16-F1
#
_cell.length_a   1.000
_cell.length_b   1.000
_cell.length_c   1.000
_cell.angle_alpha   90.00
_cell.angle_beta   90.00
_cell.angle_gamma   90.00
#
_symmetry.space_group_name_H-M   'P 1'
#
loop_
_entity.id
_entity.type
_entity.pdbx_description
1 polymer ?
#
loop_
_entity_poly.entity_id
_entity_poly.type
_entity_poly.pdbx_seq_one_letter_code
_entity_poly.pdbx_strand_id
1 'polypeptide(L)'
;MAEKTVSADTSTLTTLRNLWPYMWPADRADLRARVTWATLLLVVAKVTLVAGPYFFKWATDALAGGFKSPPPLPSFMLAPVMLVIAYNVL
;
A
#
# COMPACT_ATOMS: atom_id res chain seq x y z
N MET A 1 29.37 -40.90 15.03
CA MET A 1 28.41 -40.24 14.10
C MET A 1 27.98 -38.95 14.77
N ALA A 2 28.18 -37.80 14.14
CA ALA A 2 27.87 -36.50 14.73
C ALA A 2 26.35 -36.30 14.80
N GLU A 3 25.85 -36.00 15.99
CA GLU A 3 24.44 -35.72 16.24
C GLU A 3 24.04 -34.43 15.51
N LYS A 4 23.16 -34.55 14.52
CA LYS A 4 22.72 -33.45 13.66
C LYS A 4 21.58 -32.70 14.37
N THR A 5 21.94 -31.67 15.12
CA THR A 5 21.04 -30.87 16.00
C THR A 5 20.12 -29.88 15.27
N VAL A 6 19.87 -30.06 13.97
CA VAL A 6 18.89 -29.26 13.23
C VAL A 6 18.05 -30.18 12.37
N SER A 7 16.84 -30.44 12.87
CA SER A 7 15.76 -31.10 12.12
C SER A 7 15.27 -30.16 11.02
N ALA A 8 15.25 -30.66 9.78
CA ALA A 8 14.68 -29.98 8.63
C ALA A 8 13.13 -29.89 8.67
N ASP A 9 12.50 -30.45 9.72
CA ASP A 9 11.06 -30.46 9.95
C ASP A 9 10.56 -29.28 10.80
N THR A 10 11.40 -28.29 11.10
CA THR A 10 10.91 -27.02 11.65
C THR A 10 10.19 -26.26 10.55
N SER A 11 8.86 -26.22 10.64
CA SER A 11 8.02 -25.42 9.75
C SER A 11 8.50 -23.96 9.72
N THR A 12 8.64 -23.40 8.52
CA THR A 12 8.99 -21.98 8.30
C THR A 12 8.03 -21.05 9.05
N LEU A 13 6.77 -21.47 9.24
CA LEU A 13 5.78 -20.74 10.02
C LEU A 13 6.14 -20.66 11.51
N THR A 14 6.75 -21.72 12.08
CA THR A 14 7.23 -21.73 13.46
C THR A 14 8.39 -20.75 13.64
N THR A 15 9.32 -20.69 12.68
CA THR A 15 10.41 -19.70 12.69
C THR A 15 9.89 -18.27 12.59
N LEU A 16 8.93 -18.01 11.70
CA LEU A 16 8.30 -16.69 11.56
C LEU A 16 7.59 -16.26 12.84
N ARG A 17 6.90 -17.19 13.50
CA ARG A 17 6.19 -16.95 14.76
C ARG A 17 7.14 -16.68 15.92
N ASN A 18 8.30 -17.33 15.94
CA ASN A 18 9.35 -17.08 16.93
C ASN A 18 10.06 -15.73 16.70
N LEU A 19 10.08 -15.23 15.47
CA LEU A 19 10.63 -13.91 15.12
C LEU A 19 9.65 -12.76 15.39
N TRP A 20 8.35 -13.03 15.42
CA TRP A 20 7.29 -12.04 15.65
C TRP A 20 7.50 -11.14 16.89
N PRO A 21 7.89 -11.65 18.07
CA PRO A 21 8.13 -10.82 19.27
C PRO A 21 9.27 -9.82 19.08
N TYR A 22 10.23 -10.12 18.20
CA TYR A 22 11.34 -9.22 17.90
C TYR A 22 10.94 -8.12 16.91
N MET A 23 9.94 -8.37 16.05
CA MET A 23 9.36 -7.35 15.18
C MET A 23 8.47 -6.36 15.96
N TRP A 24 7.81 -6.82 17.03
CA TRP A 24 6.97 -5.98 17.89
C TRP A 24 7.41 -6.07 19.37
N PRO A 25 8.56 -5.49 19.74
CA PRO A 25 9.04 -5.52 21.10
C PRO A 25 8.24 -4.55 21.98
N ALA A 26 7.63 -5.06 23.06
CA ALA A 26 6.85 -4.26 24.01
C ALA A 26 7.72 -3.30 24.85
N ASP A 27 8.99 -3.64 25.03
CA ASP A 27 9.93 -2.94 25.92
C ASP A 27 10.55 -1.68 25.28
N ARG A 28 10.41 -1.50 23.96
CA ARG A 28 10.94 -0.34 23.23
C ARG A 28 9.86 0.39 22.43
N ALA A 29 9.32 1.45 23.04
CA ALA A 29 8.29 2.28 22.45
C ALA A 29 8.68 2.90 21.08
N ASP A 30 9.95 3.27 20.88
CA ASP A 30 10.45 3.81 19.60
C ASP A 30 10.30 2.79 18.45
N LEU A 31 10.72 1.53 18.65
CA LEU A 31 10.58 0.50 17.63
C LEU A 31 9.11 0.22 17.29
N ARG A 32 8.25 0.18 18.31
CA ARG A 32 6.81 0.00 18.12
C ARG A 32 6.17 1.14 17.30
N ALA A 33 6.59 2.39 17.55
CA ALA A 33 6.12 3.55 16.79
C ALA A 33 6.50 3.45 15.31
N ARG A 34 7.76 3.08 15.01
CA ARG A 34 8.23 2.89 13.63
C ARG A 34 7.48 1.80 12.89
N VAL A 35 7.24 0.66 13.53
CA VAL A 35 6.47 -0.44 12.93
C VAL A 35 5.03 -0.01 12.66
N THR A 36 4.42 0.72 13.59
CA THR A 36 3.07 1.29 13.40
C THR A 36 3.03 2.22 12.19
N TRP A 37 3.99 3.14 12.07
CA TRP A 37 4.10 4.02 10.90
C TRP A 37 4.36 3.24 9.60
N ALA A 38 5.23 2.23 9.62
CA ALA A 38 5.48 1.39 8.46
C ALA A 38 4.20 0.66 8.01
N THR A 39 3.42 0.10 8.94
CA THR A 39 2.13 -0.54 8.62
C THR A 39 1.13 0.47 8.06
N LEU A 40 1.02 1.67 8.63
CA LEU A 40 0.15 2.74 8.11
C LEU A 40 0.55 3.15 6.69
N LEU A 41 1.84 3.34 6.43
CA LEU A 41 2.36 3.67 5.10
C LEU A 41 2.10 2.53 4.09
N LEU A 42 2.18 1.27 4.51
CA LEU A 42 1.82 0.14 3.66
C LEU A 42 0.34 0.16 3.28
N VAL A 43 -0.55 0.51 4.20
CA VAL A 43 -1.99 0.67 3.90
C VAL A 43 -2.20 1.81 2.90
N VAL A 44 -1.57 2.97 3.12
CA VAL A 44 -1.62 4.11 2.18
C VAL A 44 -1.12 3.69 0.80
N ALA A 45 0.00 2.97 0.72
CA ALA A 45 0.55 2.47 -0.53
C ALA A 45 -0.44 1.55 -1.27
N LYS A 46 -1.13 0.67 -0.54
CA LYS A 46 -2.18 -0.19 -1.12
C LYS A 46 -3.37 0.62 -1.64
N VAL A 47 -3.80 1.66 -0.92
CA VAL A 47 -4.86 2.56 -1.38
C VAL A 47 -4.44 3.27 -2.66
N THR A 48 -3.22 3.81 -2.73
CA THR A 48 -2.70 4.47 -3.93
C THR A 48 -2.63 3.51 -5.12
N LEU A 49 -2.19 2.27 -4.90
CA LEU A 49 -2.13 1.22 -5.93
C LEU A 49 -3.51 0.90 -6.52
N VAL A 50 -4.54 0.85 -5.67
CA VAL A 50 -5.92 0.63 -6.13
C VAL A 50 -6.47 1.90 -6.78
N ALA A 51 -6.16 3.09 -6.27
CA ALA A 51 -6.66 4.36 -6.80
C ALA A 51 -6.17 4.64 -8.23
N GLY A 52 -4.93 4.29 -8.57
CA GLY A 52 -4.33 4.48 -9.90
C GLY A 52 -5.24 4.04 -11.07
N PRO A 53 -5.67 2.77 -11.16
CA PRO A 53 -6.56 2.32 -12.23
C PRO A 53 -7.94 2.99 -12.21
N TYR A 54 -8.48 3.38 -11.05
CA TYR A 54 -9.73 4.16 -10.99
C TYR A 54 -9.58 5.57 -11.57
N PHE A 55 -8.44 6.24 -11.32
CA PHE A 55 -8.13 7.53 -11.93
C PHE A 55 -8.06 7.43 -13.46
N PHE A 56 -7.41 6.39 -13.99
CA PHE A 56 -7.38 6.13 -15.45
C PHE A 56 -8.76 5.86 -16.04
N LYS A 57 -9.61 5.11 -15.33
CA LYS A 57 -10.99 4.89 -15.74
C LYS A 57 -11.75 6.21 -15.85
N TRP A 58 -11.73 7.04 -14.81
CA TRP A 58 -12.42 8.33 -14.81
C TRP A 58 -11.90 9.29 -15.88
N ALA A 59 -10.59 9.32 -16.12
CA ALA A 59 -10.01 10.08 -17.23
C ALA A 59 -10.65 9.72 -18.58
N THR A 60 -10.78 8.42 -18.82
CA THR A 60 -11.28 7.88 -20.08
C THR A 60 -12.78 8.11 -20.21
N ASP A 61 -13.54 7.91 -19.13
CA ASP A 61 -14.98 8.21 -19.06
C ASP A 61 -15.28 9.69 -19.34
N ALA A 62 -14.40 10.62 -18.90
CA ALA A 62 -14.54 12.05 -19.20
C ALA A 62 -14.35 12.36 -20.67
N LEU A 63 -13.31 11.80 -21.28
CA LEU A 63 -13.00 12.04 -22.67
C LEU A 63 -14.04 11.42 -23.61
N ALA A 64 -14.60 10.26 -23.24
CA ALA A 64 -15.65 9.58 -23.97
C ALA A 64 -17.04 10.23 -23.82
N GLY A 65 -17.16 11.34 -23.07
CA GLY A 65 -18.43 12.02 -22.84
C GLY A 65 -19.39 11.27 -21.91
N GLY A 66 -18.88 10.34 -21.10
CA GLY A 66 -19.65 9.54 -20.14
C GLY A 66 -20.16 10.33 -18.93
N PHE A 67 -19.59 11.51 -18.65
CA PHE A 67 -20.06 12.38 -17.58
C PHE A 67 -21.20 13.28 -18.07
N LYS A 68 -22.45 12.81 -17.91
CA LYS A 68 -23.66 13.64 -18.09
C LYS A 68 -23.81 14.74 -17.03
N SER A 69 -22.92 14.82 -16.05
CA SER A 69 -22.81 15.92 -15.09
C SER A 69 -21.38 16.04 -14.56
N PRO A 70 -20.86 17.27 -14.35
CA PRO A 70 -19.51 17.47 -13.87
C PRO A 70 -19.34 16.95 -12.43
N PRO A 71 -18.13 16.45 -12.07
CA PRO A 71 -17.88 15.88 -10.76
C PRO A 71 -17.94 16.95 -9.65
N PRO A 72 -18.33 16.57 -8.41
CA PRO A 72 -18.50 17.50 -7.30
C PRO A 72 -17.15 17.83 -6.66
N LEU A 73 -16.20 18.34 -7.44
CA LEU A 73 -14.86 18.71 -6.99
C LEU A 73 -14.64 20.22 -7.17
N PRO A 74 -13.90 20.88 -6.24
CA PRO A 74 -13.54 22.28 -6.38
C PRO A 74 -12.81 22.55 -7.71
N SER A 75 -13.14 23.67 -8.36
CA SER A 75 -12.63 24.00 -9.69
C SER A 75 -11.09 24.10 -9.76
N PHE A 76 -10.44 24.51 -8.67
CA PHE A 76 -8.98 24.56 -8.60
C PHE A 76 -8.29 23.18 -8.55
N MET A 77 -9.02 22.08 -8.29
CA MET A 77 -8.50 20.70 -8.27
C MET A 77 -8.74 19.91 -9.57
N LEU A 78 -9.57 20.43 -10.48
CA LEU A 78 -9.83 19.81 -11.79
C LEU A 78 -8.57 19.71 -12.66
N ALA A 79 -7.76 20.78 -12.71
CA ALA A 79 -6.54 20.82 -13.52
C ALA A 79 -5.43 19.89 -13.00
N PRO A 80 -5.09 19.83 -11.69
CA PRO A 80 -4.14 18.86 -11.15
C PRO A 80 -4.57 17.40 -11.36
N VAL A 81 -5.85 17.07 -11.20
CA VAL A 81 -6.39 15.71 -11.48
C VAL A 81 -6.24 15.37 -12.96
N MET A 82 -6.61 16.29 -13.86
CA MET A 82 -6.44 16.13 -15.31
C MET A 82 -4.97 16.06 -15.74
N LEU A 83 -4.06 16.69 -15.01
CA LEU A 83 -2.63 16.73 -15.33
C LEU A 83 -1.88 15.51 -14.79
N VAL A 84 -2.28 14.92 -13.65
CA VAL A 84 -1.82 13.58 -13.23
C VAL A 84 -2.28 12.52 -14.22
N ILE A 85 -3.51 12.66 -14.71
CA ILE A 85 -4.05 11.86 -15.81
C ILE A 85 -3.20 12.04 -17.07
N ALA A 86 -2.96 13.27 -17.53
CA ALA A 86 -2.22 13.52 -18.77
C ALA A 86 -0.74 13.12 -18.67
N TYR A 87 -0.08 13.35 -17.54
CA TYR A 87 1.34 13.04 -17.32
C TYR A 87 1.65 11.53 -17.29
N ASN A 88 0.67 10.69 -16.97
CA ASN A 88 0.82 9.22 -17.05
C ASN A 88 0.26 8.65 -18.37
N VAL A 89 -0.31 9.49 -19.24
CA VAL A 89 -0.92 9.12 -20.53
C VAL A 89 -0.09 9.61 -21.72
N LEU A 90 0.78 10.61 -21.57
CA LEU A 90 1.78 11.02 -22.57
C LEU A 90 3.11 10.29 -22.37
#